data_AF-A0A3B9GHH1-F1
#
_entry.id   AF-A0A3B9GHH1-F1
#
_cell.length_a   1.000
_cell.length_b   1.000
_cell.length_c   1.000
_cell.angle_alpha   90.00
_cell.angle_beta   90.00
_cell.angle_gamma   90.00
#
_symmetry.space_group_name_H-M   'P 1'
#
loop_
_entity.id
_entity.type
_entity.pdbx_description
1 polymer ?
#
loop_
_entity_poly.entity_id
_entity_poly.type
_entity_poly.pdbx_seq_one_letter_code
_entity_poly.pdbx_strand_id
1 'polypeptide(L)' 'MGFTLAILGGFGAVIILMAAYGYRISAKTAEDYMLGGRTIGVVVMFFFVLFAISSAWTFYGFPGLLYTKGPG' A
#
# COMPACT_ATOMS: atom_id res chain seq x y z
N MET A 1 -25.20 -0.74 -0.57
CA MET A 1 -24.47 0.51 -0.24
C MET A 1 -23.98 0.54 1.19
N GLY A 2 -24.84 0.35 2.21
CA GLY A 2 -24.40 0.35 3.62
C GLY A 2 -23.26 -0.65 3.93
N PHE A 3 -23.37 -1.88 3.45
CA PHE A 3 -22.32 -2.91 3.60
C PHE A 3 -21.00 -2.52 2.92
N THR A 4 -21.05 -2.02 1.68
CA THR A 4 -19.88 -1.56 0.93
C THR A 4 -19.13 -0.44 1.65
N LEU A 5 -19.88 0.56 2.15
CA LEU A 5 -19.31 1.68 2.91
C LEU A 5 -18.70 1.21 4.22
N ALA A 6 -19.33 0.24 4.90
CA ALA A 6 -18.78 -0.35 6.12
C ALA A 6 -17.45 -1.06 5.86
N ILE A 7 -17.33 -1.82 4.78
CA ILE A 7 -16.06 -2.46 4.40
C ILE A 7 -14.99 -1.41 4.07
N LEU A 8 -15.32 -0.43 3.23
CA LEU A 8 -14.37 0.60 2.82
C LEU A 8 -13.87 1.42 4.01
N GLY A 9 -14.81 1.84 4.88
CA GLY A 9 -14.50 2.57 6.10
C GLY A 9 -13.68 1.73 7.09
N GLY A 10 -14.04 0.46 7.28
CA GLY A 10 -13.30 -0.47 8.12
C GLY A 10 -11.87 -0.70 7.63
N PHE A 11 -11.69 -0.89 6.33
CA PHE A 11 -10.36 -1.01 5.71
C PHE A 11 -9.51 0.24 5.91
N GLY A 12 -10.09 1.43 5.68
CA GLY A 12 -9.40 2.70 5.94
C GLY A 12 -9.00 2.87 7.41
N ALA A 13 -9.89 2.50 8.33
CA ALA A 13 -9.59 2.53 9.76
C ALA A 13 -8.43 1.60 10.13
N VAL A 14 -8.38 0.38 9.58
CA VAL A 14 -7.27 -0.56 9.80
C VAL A 14 -5.93 0.04 9.35
N ILE A 15 -5.88 0.70 8.18
CA ILE A 15 -4.66 1.35 7.70
C ILE A 15 -4.20 2.45 8.66
N ILE A 16 -5.12 3.31 9.12
CA ILE A 16 -4.80 4.38 10.07
C ILE A 16 -4.26 3.80 11.37
N LEU A 17 -4.88 2.73 11.89
CA LEU A 17 -4.44 2.05 13.10
C LEU A 17 -3.04 1.44 12.93
N MET A 18 -2.74 0.84 11.78
CA MET A 18 -1.41 0.32 11.48
C MET A 18 -0.35 1.44 11.47
N ALA A 19 -0.66 2.60 10.85
CA ALA A 19 0.25 3.74 10.83
C ALA A 19 0.49 4.32 12.23
N ALA A 20 -0.57 4.47 13.03
CA ALA A 20 -0.47 4.95 14.41
C ALA A 20 0.34 3.97 15.28
N TYR A 21 0.14 2.67 15.10
CA TYR A 21 0.91 1.63 15.79
C TYR A 21 2.38 1.68 15.41
N GLY A 22 2.70 1.75 14.10
CA GLY A 22 4.07 1.91 13.60
C GLY A 22 4.75 3.13 14.20
N TYR A 23 4.06 4.28 14.19
CA TYR A 23 4.57 5.49 14.83
C TYR A 23 4.87 5.26 16.32
N ARG A 24 4.03 4.55 17.07
CA ARG A 24 4.27 4.31 18.50
C ARG A 24 5.54 3.50 18.78
N ILE A 25 5.86 2.53 17.93
CA ILE A 25 6.97 1.58 18.15
C ILE A 25 8.30 2.03 17.53
N SER A 26 8.28 2.96 16.57
CA SER A 26 9.46 3.44 15.86
C SER A 26 10.48 4.21 16.74
N ALA A 27 11.76 3.99 16.48
CA ALA A 27 12.92 4.54 17.19
C ALA A 27 13.21 6.03 16.90
N LYS A 28 12.36 6.71 16.10
CA LYS A 28 12.45 8.15 15.76
C LYS A 28 13.80 8.60 15.17
N THR A 29 14.50 7.69 14.49
CA THR A 29 15.73 8.00 13.76
C THR A 29 15.45 8.13 12.26
N ALA A 30 16.36 8.78 11.53
CA ALA A 30 16.28 8.85 10.07
C ALA A 30 16.34 7.44 9.43
N GLU A 31 17.15 6.55 9.99
CA GLU A 31 17.24 5.16 9.54
C GLU A 31 15.93 4.41 9.75
N ASP A 32 15.30 4.57 10.91
CA ASP A 32 14.02 3.90 11.18
C ASP A 32 12.88 4.46 10.33
N TYR A 33 12.86 5.77 10.09
CA TYR A 33 11.88 6.41 9.22
C TYR A 33 12.01 5.99 7.75
N MET A 34 13.24 5.86 7.24
CA MET A 34 13.48 5.56 5.83
C MET A 34 13.55 4.06 5.53
N LEU A 35 14.01 3.24 6.48
CA LEU A 35 14.32 1.81 6.26
C LEU A 35 13.66 0.87 7.28
N GLY A 36 12.86 1.38 8.23
CA GLY A 36 12.25 0.56 9.29
C GLY A 36 13.29 -0.19 10.13
N GLY A 37 14.41 0.47 10.40
CA GLY A 37 15.53 -0.07 11.19
C GLY A 37 16.23 -1.24 10.52
N ARG A 38 16.02 -1.44 9.20
CA ARG A 38 16.54 -2.57 8.41
C ARG A 38 16.08 -3.94 8.95
N THR A 39 15.03 -3.94 9.77
CA THR A 39 14.48 -5.15 10.41
C THR A 39 13.42 -5.83 9.53
N ILE A 40 12.84 -5.08 8.59
CA ILE A 40 11.77 -5.54 7.73
C ILE A 40 12.38 -6.38 6.60
N GLY A 41 12.12 -7.70 6.62
CA GLY A 41 12.75 -8.66 5.72
C GLY A 41 12.44 -8.46 4.23
N VAL A 42 13.23 -9.12 3.36
CA VAL A 42 13.17 -9.00 1.88
C VAL A 42 11.77 -9.22 1.31
N VAL A 43 11.00 -10.17 1.85
CA VAL A 43 9.64 -10.48 1.37
C VAL A 43 8.72 -9.26 1.54
N VAL A 44 8.76 -8.62 2.70
CA VAL A 44 7.93 -7.44 2.97
C VAL A 44 8.37 -6.27 2.08
N MET A 45 9.69 -6.11 1.89
CA MET A 45 10.23 -5.09 0.99
C MET A 45 9.81 -5.30 -0.47
N PHE A 46 9.76 -6.55 -0.95
CA PHE A 46 9.26 -6.86 -2.28
C PHE A 46 7.82 -6.38 -2.47
N PHE A 47 6.93 -6.70 -1.53
CA PHE A 47 5.54 -6.24 -1.60
C PHE A 47 5.43 -4.72 -1.43
N PHE A 48 6.18 -4.12 -0.52
CA PHE A 48 6.20 -2.66 -0.36
C PHE A 48 6.54 -1.94 -1.67
N VAL A 49 7.60 -2.37 -2.35
CA VAL A 49 8.00 -1.81 -3.65
C VAL A 49 6.93 -2.09 -4.71
N LEU A 50 6.40 -3.31 -4.77
CA LEU A 50 5.34 -3.67 -5.72
C LEU A 50 4.10 -2.78 -5.54
N PHE A 51 3.66 -2.55 -4.30
CA PHE A 51 2.53 -1.68 -4.01
C PHE A 51 2.84 -0.22 -4.30
N ALA A 52 4.07 0.24 -4.05
CA ALA A 52 4.48 1.62 -4.35
C ALA A 52 4.44 1.93 -5.86
N ILE A 53 4.80 0.96 -6.72
CA ILE A 53 4.71 1.13 -8.18
C ILE A 53 3.29 0.86 -8.71
N SER A 54 2.50 0.05 -8.00
CA SER A 54 1.13 -0.32 -8.38
C SER A 54 0.13 0.79 -8.01
N SER A 55 0.02 1.81 -8.87
CA SER A 55 -0.93 2.92 -8.69
C SER A 55 -2.26 2.71 -9.42
N ALA A 56 -3.17 3.68 -9.31
CA ALA A 56 -4.42 3.74 -10.09
C ALA A 56 -4.18 3.63 -11.61
N TRP A 57 -3.01 4.08 -12.11
CA TRP A 57 -2.63 3.87 -13.51
C TRP A 57 -2.61 2.38 -13.86
N THR A 58 -2.08 1.53 -12.99
CA THR A 58 -1.95 0.09 -13.24
C THR A 58 -3.31 -0.58 -13.23
N PHE A 59 -4.20 -0.18 -12.31
CA PHE A 59 -5.51 -0.81 -12.16
C PHE A 59 -6.57 -0.31 -13.13
N TYR A 60 -6.48 0.93 -13.61
CA TYR A 60 -7.47 1.51 -14.53
C TYR A 60 -6.91 1.76 -15.93
N GLY A 61 -5.69 2.30 -16.02
CA GLY A 61 -5.06 2.68 -17.29
C GLY A 61 -4.67 1.47 -18.13
N PHE A 62 -4.04 0.46 -17.52
CA PHE A 62 -3.60 -0.73 -18.24
C PHE A 62 -4.77 -1.57 -18.80
N PRO A 63 -5.83 -1.89 -18.03
CA PRO A 63 -7.02 -2.54 -18.58
C PRO A 63 -7.73 -1.69 -19.64
N GLY A 64 -7.77 -0.36 -19.48
CA GLY A 64 -8.33 0.54 -20.48
C GLY A 64 -7.58 0.49 -21.82
N LEU A 65 -6.25 0.45 -21.77
CA LEU A 65 -5.41 0.27 -22.96
C LEU A 65 -5.62 -1.09 -23.61
N LEU A 66 -5.62 -2.18 -22.83
CA LEU A 66 -5.89 -3.52 -23.32
C LEU A 66 -7.28 -3.65 -23.97
N TYR A 67 -8.28 -3.06 -23.35
CA TYR A 67 -9.64 -3.06 -23.87
C TYR A 67 -9.73 -2.36 -25.23
N THR A 68 -8.98 -1.27 -25.42
CA THR A 68 -9.05 -0.44 -26.63
C THR A 68 -8.09 -0.87 -27.75
N LYS A 69 -6.92 -1.38 -27.40
CA LYS A 69 -5.83 -1.68 -28.35
C LYS A 69 -5.42 -3.15 -28.39
N GLY A 70 -5.93 -3.97 -27.47
CA GLY A 70 -5.45 -5.33 -27.30
C GLY A 70 -4.05 -5.39 -26.66
N PRO A 71 -3.50 -6.59 -26.48
CA PRO A 71 -2.19 -6.79 -25.85
C PRO A 71 -0.99 -6.56 -26.79
N GLY A 72 -1.20 -6.13 -28.04
CA GLY A 72 -0.16 -5.96 -29.07
C GLY A 72 -0.40 -4.76 -29.97
#